data_AF-A0A5K1DWN2-F1
#
_entry.id   AF-A0A5K1DWN2-F1
#
_cell.length_a   1.000
_cell.length_b   1.000
_cell.length_c   1.000
_cell.angle_alpha   90.00
_cell.angle_beta   90.00
_cell.angle_gamma   90.00
#
_symmetry.space_group_name_H-M   'P 1'
#
loop_
_entity.id
_entity.type
_entity.pdbx_description
1 polymer ?
#
loop_
_entity_poly.entity_id
_entity_poly.type
_entity_poly.pdbx_seq_one_letter_code
_entity_poly.pdbx_strand_id
1 'polypeptide(L)' 'DEKLKELKAEWGEGIYEAVVTALKELNEYNASGRYPVKELWNFKAGRKASLKEAAQHLIKSCKLRKRKR' A
#
# COMPACT_ATOMS: atom_id res chain seq x y z
N ASP A 1 -10.89 -19.82 -9.53
CA ASP A 1 -10.75 -20.06 -8.10
C ASP A 1 -11.98 -20.84 -7.65
N GLU A 2 -11.78 -22.05 -7.15
CA GLU A 2 -12.86 -22.97 -6.75
C GLU A 2 -13.57 -22.47 -5.49
N LYS A 3 -12.80 -21.88 -4.55
CA LYS A 3 -13.32 -21.29 -3.33
C LYS A 3 -14.24 -20.09 -3.59
N LEU A 4 -13.95 -19.30 -4.62
CA LEU A 4 -14.84 -18.20 -5.01
C LEU A 4 -16.17 -18.69 -5.61
N LYS A 5 -16.18 -19.84 -6.29
CA LYS A 5 -17.41 -20.44 -6.81
C LYS A 5 -18.26 -20.99 -5.67
N GLU A 6 -17.64 -21.68 -4.72
CA GLU A 6 -18.30 -22.17 -3.49
C GLU A 6 -18.86 -21.01 -2.67
N LEU A 7 -18.07 -19.95 -2.45
CA LEU A 7 -18.51 -18.76 -1.72
C LEU A 7 -19.75 -18.12 -2.37
N LYS A 8 -19.78 -18.00 -3.71
CA LYS A 8 -20.95 -17.46 -4.43
C LYS A 8 -22.18 -18.36 -4.28
N ALA A 9 -21.99 -19.68 -4.29
CA ALA A 9 -23.08 -20.64 -4.15
C ALA A 9 -23.69 -20.64 -2.74
N GLU A 10 -22.87 -20.51 -1.70
CA GLU A 10 -23.33 -20.52 -0.30
C GLU A 10 -23.87 -19.18 0.18
N TRP A 11 -23.21 -18.08 -0.19
CA TRP A 11 -23.44 -16.76 0.43
C TRP A 11 -24.05 -15.72 -0.53
N GLY A 12 -24.27 -16.11 -1.79
CA GLY A 12 -24.85 -15.25 -2.81
C GLY A 12 -23.90 -14.19 -3.38
N GLU A 13 -24.45 -13.36 -4.25
CA GLU A 13 -23.67 -12.44 -5.08
C GLU A 13 -23.09 -11.24 -4.32
N GLY A 14 -23.78 -10.74 -3.29
CA GLY A 14 -23.31 -9.58 -2.53
C GLY A 14 -21.99 -9.84 -1.80
N ILE A 15 -21.87 -10.98 -1.11
CA ILE A 15 -20.64 -11.36 -0.39
C ILE A 15 -19.54 -11.70 -1.38
N TYR A 16 -19.88 -12.40 -2.47
CA TYR A 16 -18.94 -12.69 -3.55
C TYR A 16 -18.29 -11.41 -4.11
N GLU A 17 -19.10 -10.40 -4.47
CA GLU A 17 -18.59 -9.14 -5.03
C GLU A 17 -17.73 -8.37 -4.02
N ALA A 18 -18.09 -8.37 -2.73
CA ALA A 18 -17.28 -7.75 -1.68
C ALA A 18 -15.89 -8.40 -1.56
N VAL A 19 -15.81 -9.74 -1.57
CA VAL A 19 -14.53 -10.46 -1.51
C VAL A 19 -13.71 -10.25 -2.77
N VAL A 20 -14.33 -10.29 -3.96
CA VAL A 20 -13.64 -10.04 -5.23
C VAL A 20 -13.09 -8.62 -5.28
N THR A 21 -13.84 -7.63 -4.79
CA THR A 21 -13.41 -6.23 -4.74
C THR A 21 -12.19 -6.08 -3.84
N ALA A 22 -12.24 -6.60 -2.61
CA ALA A 22 -11.09 -6.56 -1.69
C ALA A 22 -9.85 -7.27 -2.27
N LEU A 23 -10.03 -8.41 -2.96
CA LEU A 23 -8.93 -9.11 -3.62
C LEU A 23 -8.32 -8.29 -4.77
N LYS A 24 -9.13 -7.57 -5.54
CA LYS A 24 -8.63 -6.67 -6.60
C LYS A 24 -7.84 -5.50 -6.01
N GLU A 25 -8.37 -4.85 -4.98
CA GLU A 25 -7.71 -3.73 -4.28
C GLU A 25 -6.35 -4.15 -3.71
N LEU A 26 -6.28 -5.32 -3.06
CA LEU A 26 -5.02 -5.88 -2.56
C LEU A 26 -4.01 -6.15 -3.68
N ASN A 27 -4.49 -6.63 -4.83
CA ASN A 27 -3.64 -6.94 -5.97
C ASN A 27 -3.14 -5.68 -6.69
N GLU A 28 -3.97 -4.64 -6.77
CA GLU A 28 -3.59 -3.33 -7.30
C GLU A 28 -2.54 -2.65 -6.41
N TYR A 29 -2.69 -2.73 -5.10
CA TYR A 29 -1.74 -2.16 -4.16
C TYR A 29 -0.41 -2.93 -4.11
N ASN A 30 -0.46 -4.27 -4.03
CA ASN A 30 0.71 -5.12 -3.95
C ASN A 30 0.42 -6.53 -4.49
N ALA A 31 0.57 -6.74 -5.79
CA ALA A 31 0.26 -8.02 -6.44
C ALA A 31 1.10 -9.21 -5.90
N SER A 32 2.39 -9.00 -5.61
CA SER A 32 3.27 -10.07 -5.15
C SER A 32 2.99 -10.52 -3.72
N GLY A 33 2.65 -9.58 -2.83
CA GLY A 33 2.52 -9.87 -1.41
C GLY A 33 1.10 -9.79 -0.87
N ARG A 34 0.28 -8.87 -1.37
CA ARG A 34 -1.04 -8.54 -0.80
C ARG A 34 -0.99 -8.19 0.70
N TYR A 35 0.18 -7.78 1.20
CA TYR A 35 0.37 -7.29 2.56
C TYR A 35 0.52 -5.76 2.57
N PRO A 36 0.19 -5.10 3.69
CA PRO A 36 0.47 -3.68 3.87
C PRO A 36 1.97 -3.39 3.72
N VAL A 37 2.31 -2.43 2.86
CA VAL A 37 3.69 -1.97 2.63
C VAL A 37 3.88 -0.63 3.32
N LYS A 38 5.00 -0.46 4.03
CA LYS A 38 5.35 0.83 4.64
C LYS A 38 5.63 1.85 3.55
N GLU A 39 4.96 2.99 3.61
CA GLU A 39 5.15 4.09 2.67
C GLU A 39 5.73 5.32 3.37
N LEU A 40 6.52 6.11 2.64
CA LEU A 40 6.95 7.43 3.11
C LEU A 40 5.78 8.41 2.94
N TRP A 41 5.40 9.06 4.04
CA TRP A 41 4.27 9.99 4.08
C TRP A 41 4.74 11.43 4.31
N ASN A 42 4.24 12.37 3.49
CA ASN A 42 4.43 13.80 3.74
C ASN A 42 3.27 14.33 4.59
N PHE A 43 3.48 14.39 5.90
CA PHE A 43 2.47 14.89 6.85
C PHE A 43 2.04 16.34 6.59
N LYS A 44 2.91 17.18 6.02
CA LYS A 44 2.55 18.57 5.70
C LYS A 44 1.63 18.67 4.49
N ALA A 45 1.80 17.77 3.53
CA ALA A 45 0.99 17.75 2.31
C ALA A 45 -0.22 16.80 2.41
N GLY A 46 -0.33 16.01 3.49
CA GLY A 46 -1.43 15.05 3.69
C GLY A 46 -1.46 13.93 2.65
N ARG A 47 -0.32 13.58 2.04
CA ARG A 47 -0.22 12.56 0.99
C ARG A 47 1.10 11.79 1.05
N LYS A 48 1.17 10.69 0.31
CA LYS A 48 2.42 9.94 0.08
C LYS A 48 3.51 10.89 -0.41
N ALA A 49 4.69 10.76 0.19
CA ALA A 49 5.86 11.55 -0.18
C ALA A 49 6.31 11.16 -1.59
N SER A 50 6.60 12.16 -2.40
CA SER A 50 7.21 11.97 -3.72
C SER A 50 8.67 11.53 -3.57
N LEU A 51 9.20 10.89 -4.61
CA LEU A 51 10.61 10.49 -4.66
C LEU A 51 11.56 11.67 -4.43
N LYS A 52 11.22 12.85 -4.98
CA LYS A 52 11.98 14.08 -4.81
C LYS A 52 12.03 14.53 -3.35
N GLU A 53 10.88 14.54 -2.67
CA GLU A 53 10.78 14.90 -1.25
C GLU A 53 11.58 13.92 -0.38
N ALA A 54 11.48 12.62 -0.65
CA ALA A 54 12.23 11.58 0.04
C ALA A 54 13.75 11.75 -0.15
N ALA A 55 14.21 11.95 -1.39
CA ALA A 55 15.62 12.16 -1.70
C ALA A 55 16.19 13.42 -1.03
N GLN A 56 15.45 14.53 -1.08
CA GLN A 56 15.84 15.77 -0.40
C GLN A 56 15.94 15.58 1.12
N HIS A 57 14.99 14.86 1.72
CA HIS A 57 15.01 14.56 3.15
C HIS A 57 16.24 13.71 3.55
N LEU A 58 16.58 12.70 2.75
CA LEU A 58 17.77 11.86 2.96
C LEU A 58 19.07 12.69 2.88
N ILE A 59 19.22 13.52 1.84
CA ILE A 59 20.40 14.38 1.67
C ILE A 59 20.56 15.33 2.86
N LYS A 60 19.47 15.97 3.30
CA LYS A 60 19.48 16.87 4.47
C LYS A 60 19.89 16.13 5.73
N SER A 61 19.33 14.95 5.97
CA SER A 61 19.64 14.11 7.13
C SER A 61 21.11 13.68 7.15
N CYS A 62 21.66 13.27 6.01
CA CYS A 62 23.08 12.94 5.87
C CYS A 62 24.00 14.13 6.17
N LYS A 63 23.68 15.34 5.66
CA LYS A 63 24.48 16.55 5.94
C LYS A 63 24.46 16.93 7.42
N LEU A 64 23.31 16.82 8.08
CA LEU A 64 23.18 17.10 9.52
C LEU A 64 24.02 16.13 10.35
N ARG A 65 24.00 14.84 10.01
CA ARG A 65 24.79 13.82 10.70
C ARG A 65 26.29 14.04 10.54
N LYS A 66 26.75 14.47 9.36
CA LYS A 66 28.17 14.79 9.12
C LYS A 66 28.67 16.01 9.91
N ARG A 67 27.80 16.97 10.24
CA ARG A 67 28.15 18.14 11.06
C ARG A 67 28.24 17.87 12.55
N LYS A 68 27.63 16.77 13.03
CA LYS A 68 27.68 16.35 14.44
C LYS A 68 28.90 15.47 14.77
N ARG A 69 29.72 15.17 13.78
CA ARG A 69 30.87 14.26 13.90
C ARG A 69 32.16 15.05 13.79
#